data_AF-A0A455UN07-F1
#
_entry.id   AF-A0A455UN07-F1
#
_cell.length_a   1.000
_cell.length_b   1.000
_cell.length_c   1.000
_cell.angle_alpha   90.00
_cell.angle_beta   90.00
_cell.angle_gamma   90.00
#
_symmetry.space_group_name_H-M   'P 1'
#
loop_
_entity.id
_entity.type
_entity.pdbx_description
1 polymer ?
#
loop_
_entity_poly.entity_id
_entity_poly.type
_entity_poly.pdbx_seq_one_letter_code
_entity_poly.pdbx_strand_id
1 'polypeptide(L)'
;MAQAKRSTPILILTARDTWEDKVIGLETGADDYLAKPFHEAELMARLKALLRRQSGQLSQVVTLNGVSLDEAGQRVCLEGETWRSLTATEFRLLRYLMLHPDRIHSKEQLLEQLYALEQDAAAPNLVEVYIARLRRYLGKSIIQTRRGQGISLLHIDRRSLRFRLLAWLARISHEGIKKAAESAIVSGPYTVHQAPTAAIQNGT
;
A
#
# COMPACT_ATOMS: atom_id res chain seq x y z
N MET A 1 0.98 10.72 44.00
CA MET A 1 0.54 11.33 42.73
C MET A 1 1.51 10.89 41.64
N ALA A 2 1.05 10.08 40.68
CA ALA A 2 1.92 9.61 39.59
C ALA A 2 2.18 10.77 38.62
N GLN A 3 3.43 11.23 38.56
CA GLN A 3 3.86 12.28 37.64
C GLN A 3 3.71 11.75 36.20
N ALA A 4 2.94 12.45 35.36
CA ALA A 4 2.82 12.11 33.95
C ALA A 4 4.22 12.09 33.31
N LYS A 5 4.67 10.90 32.92
CA LYS A 5 5.96 10.71 32.25
C LYS A 5 5.89 11.45 30.91
N ARG A 6 6.58 12.59 30.80
CA ARG A 6 6.70 13.31 29.53
C ARG A 6 7.38 12.38 28.53
N SER A 7 6.74 12.14 27.38
CA SER A 7 7.22 11.21 26.35
C SER A 7 8.19 11.85 25.35
N THR A 8 8.59 13.10 25.58
CA THR A 8 9.45 13.87 24.67
C THR A 8 10.92 13.58 25.00
N PRO A 9 11.74 13.12 24.03
CA PRO A 9 13.16 12.87 24.27
C PRO A 9 13.91 14.17 24.56
N ILE A 10 14.84 14.15 25.51
CA ILE A 10 15.61 15.30 25.98
C ILE A 10 17.08 15.11 25.62
N LEU A 11 17.63 16.03 24.82
CA LEU A 11 19.07 16.16 24.56
C LEU A 11 19.62 17.35 25.35
N ILE A 12 20.62 17.13 26.20
CA ILE A 12 21.36 18.24 26.83
C ILE A 12 22.47 18.71 25.89
N LEU A 13 22.49 20.01 25.59
CA LEU A 13 23.51 20.65 24.76
C LEU A 13 24.23 21.73 25.57
N THR A 14 25.51 21.55 25.87
CA THR A 14 26.19 22.40 26.87
C THR A 14 27.68 22.58 26.61
N ALA A 15 28.31 23.59 27.20
CA ALA A 15 29.77 23.78 27.17
C ALA A 15 30.50 22.98 28.25
N ARG A 16 29.76 22.27 29.13
CA ARG A 16 30.32 21.40 30.16
C ARG A 16 30.65 20.03 29.57
N ASP A 17 31.92 19.69 29.50
CA ASP A 17 32.44 18.50 28.80
C ASP A 17 33.07 17.45 29.72
N THR A 18 33.11 17.73 31.03
CA THR A 18 33.57 16.79 32.06
C THR A 18 32.74 15.50 32.05
N TRP A 19 33.33 14.40 32.52
CA TRP A 19 32.60 13.13 32.57
C TRP A 19 31.56 13.14 33.69
N GLU A 20 31.82 13.86 34.78
CA GLU A 20 30.91 14.06 35.90
C GLU A 20 29.63 14.78 35.47
N ASP A 21 29.75 15.88 34.70
CA ASP A 21 28.59 16.63 34.20
C ASP A 21 27.72 15.80 33.25
N LYS A 22 28.35 14.91 32.45
CA LYS A 22 27.63 13.98 31.56
C LYS A 22 26.81 12.96 32.36
N VAL A 23 27.40 12.38 33.39
CA VAL A 23 26.71 11.41 34.27
C VAL A 23 25.53 12.09 34.95
N ILE A 24 25.73 13.26 35.57
CA ILE A 24 24.66 14.02 36.22
C ILE A 24 23.55 14.38 35.22
N GLY A 25 23.91 14.82 34.01
CA GLY A 25 22.94 15.16 32.97
C GLY A 25 22.06 13.98 32.54
N LEU A 26 22.63 12.78 32.46
CA LEU A 26 21.88 11.58 32.10
C LEU A 26 21.02 11.06 33.26
N GLU A 27 21.55 11.06 34.49
CA GLU A 27 20.82 10.62 35.69
C GLU A 27 19.63 11.52 36.04
N THR A 28 19.70 12.81 35.69
CA THR A 28 18.61 13.78 35.85
C THR A 28 17.48 13.63 34.83
N GLY A 29 17.61 12.68 33.89
CA GLY A 29 16.54 12.27 32.97
C GLY A 29 16.72 12.73 31.53
N ALA A 30 17.92 13.12 31.10
CA ALA A 30 18.21 13.30 29.69
C ALA A 30 18.41 11.95 28.99
N ASP A 31 17.94 11.86 27.74
CA ASP A 31 18.10 10.68 26.90
C ASP A 31 19.44 10.65 26.16
N ASP A 32 20.09 11.81 26.01
CA ASP A 32 21.42 11.98 25.42
C ASP A 32 22.07 13.32 25.88
N TYR A 33 23.38 13.43 25.71
CA TYR A 33 24.19 14.58 26.12
C TYR A 33 25.25 14.90 25.05
N LEU A 34 25.35 16.17 24.66
CA LEU A 34 26.33 16.66 23.68
C LEU A 34 27.04 17.93 24.19
N ALA A 35 28.37 17.85 24.30
CA ALA A 35 29.21 18.97 24.69
C ALA A 35 29.60 19.83 23.47
N LYS A 36 29.81 21.13 23.69
CA LYS A 36 30.37 22.08 22.72
C LYS A 36 31.90 22.11 22.85
N PRO A 37 32.65 22.24 21.74
CA PRO A 37 32.17 22.32 20.35
C PRO A 37 31.80 20.95 19.78
N PHE A 38 30.81 20.92 18.88
CA PHE A 38 30.38 19.71 18.17
C PHE A 38 30.27 19.99 16.68
N HIS A 39 30.29 18.93 15.87
CA HIS A 39 29.99 19.03 14.45
C HIS A 39 28.49 18.93 14.19
N GLU A 40 27.98 19.63 13.18
CA GLU A 40 26.56 19.56 12.78
C GLU A 40 26.12 18.11 12.50
N ALA A 41 26.97 17.32 11.84
CA ALA A 41 26.72 15.91 11.58
C ALA A 41 26.51 15.09 12.88
N GLU A 42 27.23 15.41 13.95
CA GLU A 42 27.09 14.73 15.25
C GLU A 42 25.75 15.07 15.90
N LEU A 43 25.38 16.35 15.93
CA LEU A 43 24.08 16.78 16.44
C LEU A 43 22.93 16.11 15.66
N MET A 44 23.03 16.08 14.33
CA MET A 44 22.01 15.46 13.47
C MET A 44 21.91 13.95 13.70
N ALA A 45 23.03 13.25 13.91
CA ALA A 45 23.03 11.82 14.21
C ALA A 45 22.35 11.52 15.56
N ARG A 46 22.62 12.33 16.59
CA ARG A 46 22.02 12.19 17.93
C ARG A 46 20.53 12.48 17.94
N LEU A 47 20.09 13.56 17.27
CA LEU A 47 18.67 13.86 17.10
C LEU A 47 17.92 12.72 16.39
N LYS A 48 18.47 12.19 15.29
CA LYS A 48 17.87 11.04 14.59
C LYS A 48 17.80 9.80 15.48
N ALA A 49 18.83 9.55 16.30
CA ALA A 49 18.86 8.43 17.23
C ALA A 49 17.80 8.57 18.35
N LEU A 50 17.61 9.77 18.89
CA LEU A 50 16.59 10.07 19.89
C LEU A 50 15.18 9.88 19.35
N LEU A 51 14.89 10.39 18.16
CA LEU A 51 13.59 10.20 17.50
C LEU A 51 13.32 8.71 17.22
N ARG A 52 14.35 7.95 16.80
CA ARG A 52 14.25 6.49 16.61
C ARG A 52 13.95 5.75 17.93
N ARG A 53 14.53 6.18 19.06
CA ARG A 53 14.31 5.56 20.38
C ARG A 53 12.95 5.92 20.98
N GLN A 54 12.47 7.13 20.75
CA GLN A 54 11.09 7.50 21.08
C GLN A 54 10.07 6.62 20.34
N SER A 55 10.39 6.21 19.10
CA SER A 55 9.61 5.21 18.36
C SER A 55 9.89 3.74 18.76
N GLY A 56 10.74 3.50 19.77
CA GLY A 56 11.36 2.20 20.10
C GLY A 56 10.46 1.04 20.52
N GLN A 57 9.13 1.17 20.50
CA GLN A 57 8.19 0.08 20.78
C GLN A 57 7.19 -0.20 19.65
N LEU A 58 7.28 0.49 18.51
CA LEU A 58 6.42 0.25 17.36
C LEU A 58 7.29 0.34 16.11
N SER A 59 7.66 -0.80 15.52
CA SER A 59 7.74 -0.81 14.06
C SER A 59 6.38 -0.28 13.59
N GLN A 60 6.34 0.94 13.04
CA GLN A 60 5.12 1.47 12.45
C GLN A 60 4.88 0.66 11.18
N VAL A 61 4.35 -0.54 11.37
CA VAL A 61 3.89 -1.38 10.29
C VAL A 61 2.53 -0.82 9.90
N VAL A 62 2.49 -0.12 8.76
CA VAL A 62 1.22 0.32 8.20
C VAL A 62 0.62 -0.87 7.48
N THR A 63 -0.55 -1.33 7.93
CA THR A 63 -1.23 -2.46 7.30
C THR A 63 -2.53 -2.01 6.63
N LEU A 64 -2.70 -2.38 5.36
CA LEU A 64 -3.88 -2.09 4.57
C LEU A 64 -4.10 -3.19 3.51
N ASN A 65 -5.29 -3.78 3.44
CA ASN A 65 -5.65 -4.84 2.49
C ASN A 65 -4.74 -6.08 2.51
N GLY A 66 -4.17 -6.44 3.66
CA GLY A 66 -3.17 -7.50 3.73
C GLY A 66 -1.80 -7.11 3.17
N VAL A 67 -1.57 -5.82 2.87
CA VAL A 67 -0.23 -5.27 2.62
C VAL A 67 0.28 -4.67 3.93
N SER A 68 1.45 -5.09 4.38
CA SER A 68 2.14 -4.54 5.55
C SER A 68 3.40 -3.82 5.10
N LEU A 69 3.59 -2.59 5.56
CA LEU A 69 4.73 -1.74 5.23
C LEU A 69 5.51 -1.42 6.52
N ASP A 70 6.72 -1.96 6.64
CA ASP A 70 7.63 -1.63 7.74
C ASP A 70 8.37 -0.33 7.42
N GLU A 71 8.00 0.75 8.10
CA GLU A 71 8.61 2.07 7.91
C GLU A 71 10.08 2.13 8.31
N ALA A 72 10.49 1.34 9.31
CA ALA A 72 11.88 1.32 9.78
C ALA A 72 12.77 0.54 8.82
N GLY A 73 12.29 -0.61 8.35
CA GLY A 73 13.02 -1.50 7.46
C GLY A 73 12.90 -1.17 5.97
N GLN A 74 12.06 -0.19 5.58
CA GLN A 74 11.71 0.12 4.18
C GLN A 74 11.38 -1.12 3.36
N ARG A 75 10.54 -1.97 3.93
CA ARG A 75 10.18 -3.27 3.36
C ARG A 75 8.68 -3.48 3.41
N VAL A 76 8.19 -4.26 2.46
CA VAL A 76 6.77 -4.56 2.30
C VAL A 76 6.56 -6.06 2.34
N CYS A 77 5.39 -6.48 2.80
CA CYS A 77 4.99 -7.87 2.86
C CYS A 77 3.50 -7.99 2.54
N LEU A 78 3.12 -8.99 1.74
CA LEU A 78 1.74 -9.45 1.64
C LEU A 78 1.46 -10.44 2.76
N GLU A 79 0.21 -10.49 3.26
CA GLU A 79 -0.20 -11.39 4.33
C GLU A 79 0.17 -12.84 4.03
N GLY A 80 1.02 -13.43 4.87
CA GLY A 80 1.52 -14.81 4.70
C GLY A 80 2.74 -14.95 3.78
N GLU A 81 3.25 -13.86 3.20
CA GLU A 81 4.48 -13.86 2.40
C GLU A 81 5.70 -13.40 3.21
N THR A 82 6.89 -13.44 2.58
CA THR A 82 8.13 -12.93 3.16
C THR A 82 8.28 -11.44 2.90
N TRP A 83 8.98 -10.76 3.81
CA TRP A 83 9.31 -9.35 3.65
C TRP A 83 10.24 -9.12 2.46
N ARG A 84 9.91 -8.10 1.67
CA ARG A 84 10.67 -7.65 0.50
C ARG A 84 11.14 -6.21 0.70
N SER A 85 12.43 -5.97 0.54
CA SER A 85 12.99 -4.61 0.55
C SER A 85 12.50 -3.79 -0.64
N LEU A 86 12.17 -2.53 -0.39
CA LEU A 86 11.82 -1.55 -1.40
C LEU A 86 13.01 -0.62 -1.65
N THR A 87 13.08 -0.06 -2.86
CA THR A 87 13.90 1.15 -3.07
C THR A 87 13.29 2.33 -2.32
N ALA A 88 14.09 3.38 -2.06
CA ALA A 88 13.62 4.57 -1.35
C ALA A 88 12.39 5.22 -2.04
N THR A 89 12.38 5.26 -3.38
CA THR A 89 11.29 5.84 -4.18
C THR A 89 10.04 4.98 -4.14
N GLU A 90 10.17 3.65 -4.23
CA GLU A 90 9.04 2.71 -4.10
C GLU A 90 8.42 2.78 -2.71
N PHE A 91 9.26 2.83 -1.67
CA PHE A 91 8.82 2.98 -0.28
C PHE A 91 8.03 4.26 -0.08
N ARG A 92 8.57 5.41 -0.50
CA ARG A 92 7.90 6.72 -0.36
C ARG A 92 6.54 6.74 -1.06
N LEU A 93 6.50 6.27 -2.31
CA LEU A 93 5.27 6.23 -3.09
C LEU A 93 4.22 5.35 -2.44
N LEU A 94 4.60 4.14 -2.03
CA LEU A 94 3.69 3.20 -1.38
C LEU A 94 3.21 3.72 -0.03
N ARG A 95 4.11 4.26 0.80
CA ARG A 95 3.79 4.87 2.08
C ARG A 95 2.77 5.99 1.93
N TYR A 96 3.02 6.92 1.01
CA TYR A 96 2.11 8.03 0.75
C TYR A 96 0.70 7.55 0.36
N LEU A 97 0.62 6.58 -0.55
CA LEU A 97 -0.65 5.98 -0.94
C LEU A 97 -1.36 5.24 0.21
N MET A 98 -0.62 4.53 1.07
CA MET A 98 -1.19 3.80 2.21
C MET A 98 -1.67 4.73 3.33
N LEU A 99 -1.06 5.91 3.49
CA LEU A 99 -1.50 6.94 4.45
C LEU A 99 -2.71 7.75 3.95
N HIS A 100 -3.01 7.68 2.65
CA HIS A 100 -4.13 8.37 2.02
C HIS A 100 -5.00 7.40 1.19
N PRO A 101 -5.57 6.36 1.82
CA PRO A 101 -6.40 5.40 1.10
C PRO A 101 -7.66 6.06 0.56
N ASP A 102 -8.21 5.47 -0.51
CA ASP A 102 -9.43 5.89 -1.23
C ASP A 102 -9.39 7.28 -1.86
N ARG A 103 -8.29 8.01 -1.69
CA ARG A 103 -8.06 9.29 -2.35
C ARG A 103 -7.46 9.09 -3.74
N ILE A 104 -7.91 9.89 -4.70
CA ILE A 104 -7.32 9.96 -6.04
C ILE A 104 -6.22 11.02 -6.01
N HIS A 105 -5.02 10.61 -6.40
CA HIS A 105 -3.85 11.47 -6.53
C HIS A 105 -3.49 11.63 -8.00
N SER A 106 -3.35 12.88 -8.45
CA SER A 106 -2.87 13.16 -9.81
C SER A 106 -1.41 12.73 -9.96
N LYS A 107 -0.94 12.60 -11.21
CA LYS A 107 0.46 12.23 -11.46
C LYS A 107 1.41 13.30 -10.94
N GLU A 108 1.04 14.55 -11.13
CA GLU A 108 1.79 15.73 -10.72
C GLU A 108 1.93 15.78 -9.20
N GLN A 109 0.85 15.51 -8.46
CA GLN A 109 0.88 15.41 -6.99
C GLN A 109 1.80 14.29 -6.52
N LEU A 110 1.71 13.11 -7.12
CA LEU A 110 2.58 11.99 -6.75
C LEU A 110 4.04 12.31 -7.07
N LEU A 111 4.29 12.94 -8.21
CA LEU A 111 5.63 13.32 -8.64
C LEU A 111 6.24 14.38 -7.71
N GLU A 112 5.47 15.36 -7.26
CA GLU A 112 5.90 16.34 -6.25
C GLU A 112 6.33 15.68 -4.93
N GLN A 113 5.60 14.65 -4.48
CA GLN A 113 5.99 13.87 -3.30
C GLN A 113 7.29 13.07 -3.51
N LEU A 114 7.66 12.75 -4.75
CA LEU A 114 8.92 12.08 -5.07
C LEU A 114 10.10 13.06 -5.21
N TYR A 115 9.84 14.28 -5.68
CA TYR A 115 10.86 15.31 -5.92
C TYR A 115 11.50 15.89 -4.66
N ALA A 116 10.86 15.80 -3.49
CA ALA A 116 11.35 16.42 -2.26
C ALA A 116 12.78 15.98 -1.83
N LEU A 117 13.38 14.95 -2.46
CA LEU A 117 14.70 14.43 -2.12
C LEU A 117 15.62 14.07 -3.31
N GLU A 118 15.17 14.17 -4.58
CA GLU A 118 15.97 13.78 -5.75
C GLU A 118 16.03 14.96 -6.73
N GLN A 119 17.14 15.72 -6.71
CA GLN A 119 17.33 16.94 -7.50
C GLN A 119 17.33 16.72 -9.03
N ASP A 120 17.31 15.46 -9.51
CA ASP A 120 17.54 15.11 -10.93
C ASP A 120 16.47 14.19 -11.56
N ALA A 121 15.32 13.97 -10.92
CA ALA A 121 14.30 13.04 -11.43
C ALA A 121 13.42 13.63 -12.56
N ALA A 122 14.01 14.09 -13.66
CA ALA A 122 13.33 14.82 -14.76
C ALA A 122 12.45 13.95 -15.71
N ALA A 123 12.09 12.72 -15.35
CA ALA A 123 11.37 11.81 -16.24
C ALA A 123 9.83 11.91 -16.07
N PRO A 124 9.08 12.33 -17.10
CA PRO A 124 7.64 12.59 -17.01
C PRO A 124 6.78 11.32 -16.77
N ASN A 125 7.37 10.13 -16.88
CA ASN A 125 6.72 8.83 -16.74
C ASN A 125 7.15 8.04 -15.49
N LEU A 126 7.88 8.68 -14.57
CA LEU A 126 8.52 8.02 -13.44
C LEU A 126 7.50 7.38 -12.48
N VAL A 127 6.39 8.09 -12.22
CA VAL A 127 5.29 7.60 -11.39
C VAL A 127 4.73 6.30 -11.97
N GLU A 128 4.48 6.23 -13.27
CA GLU A 128 3.93 5.04 -13.93
C GLU A 128 4.86 3.83 -13.82
N VAL A 129 6.18 4.05 -13.93
CA VAL A 129 7.19 2.99 -13.78
C VAL A 129 7.11 2.41 -12.37
N TYR A 130 7.12 3.24 -11.34
CA TYR A 130 7.06 2.77 -9.96
C TYR A 130 5.71 2.15 -9.60
N ILE A 131 4.60 2.70 -10.09
CA ILE A 131 3.27 2.09 -9.94
C ILE A 131 3.21 0.73 -10.61
N ALA A 132 3.80 0.56 -11.79
CA ALA A 132 3.86 -0.73 -12.47
C ALA A 132 4.69 -1.76 -11.68
N ARG A 133 5.82 -1.34 -11.07
CA ARG A 133 6.64 -2.20 -10.19
C ARG A 133 5.90 -2.61 -8.93
N LEU A 134 5.28 -1.65 -8.24
CA LEU A 134 4.48 -1.92 -7.05
C LEU A 134 3.31 -2.86 -7.36
N ARG A 135 2.61 -2.68 -8.50
CA ARG A 135 1.52 -3.57 -8.94
C ARG A 135 1.97 -4.98 -9.26
N ARG A 136 3.20 -5.18 -9.76
CA ARG A 136 3.73 -6.53 -10.00
C ARG A 136 3.85 -7.33 -8.71
N TYR A 137 4.10 -6.65 -7.59
CA TYR A 137 4.20 -7.29 -6.29
C TYR A 137 2.85 -7.32 -5.57
N LEU A 138 2.19 -6.17 -5.40
CA LEU A 138 0.96 -6.01 -4.62
C LEU A 138 -0.32 -6.46 -5.32
N GLY A 139 -0.27 -6.64 -6.64
CA GLY A 139 -1.45 -6.90 -7.47
C GLY A 139 -2.17 -5.63 -7.95
N LYS A 140 -2.86 -5.76 -9.09
CA LYS A 140 -3.54 -4.65 -9.76
C LYS A 140 -4.79 -4.15 -9.03
N SER A 141 -5.37 -4.97 -8.15
CA SER A 141 -6.59 -4.64 -7.40
C SER A 141 -6.36 -3.63 -6.29
N ILE A 142 -5.14 -3.58 -5.74
CA ILE A 142 -4.77 -2.72 -4.59
C ILE A 142 -4.53 -1.28 -5.03
N ILE A 143 -3.73 -1.09 -6.08
CA ILE A 143 -3.44 0.23 -6.65
C ILE A 143 -4.21 0.40 -7.96
N GLN A 144 -5.21 1.27 -7.99
CA GLN A 144 -6.06 1.51 -9.15
C GLN A 144 -5.71 2.78 -9.90
N THR A 145 -5.94 2.77 -11.21
CA THR A 145 -5.86 3.97 -12.06
C THR A 145 -7.27 4.36 -12.45
N ARG A 146 -7.66 5.58 -12.11
CA ARG A 146 -8.87 6.24 -12.63
C ARG A 146 -8.44 7.03 -13.86
N ARG A 147 -8.78 6.54 -15.05
CA ARG A 147 -8.36 7.16 -16.33
C ARG A 147 -8.75 8.65 -16.34
N GLY A 148 -7.79 9.50 -16.70
CA GLY A 148 -7.98 10.96 -16.74
C GLY A 148 -8.02 11.65 -15.37
N GLN A 149 -7.95 10.93 -14.26
CA GLN A 149 -8.05 11.52 -12.90
C GLN A 149 -6.79 11.27 -12.07
N GLY A 150 -6.27 10.03 -12.06
CA GLY A 150 -5.08 9.73 -11.27
C GLY A 150 -5.01 8.30 -10.74
N ILE A 151 -4.30 8.15 -9.64
CA ILE A 151 -3.97 6.88 -8.99
C ILE A 151 -4.51 6.90 -7.56
N SER A 152 -5.10 5.78 -7.14
CA SER A 152 -5.62 5.61 -5.78
C SER A 152 -5.26 4.23 -5.25
N LEU A 153 -4.93 4.13 -3.97
CA LEU A 153 -4.89 2.86 -3.26
C LEU A 153 -6.23 2.68 -2.54
N LEU A 154 -6.98 1.63 -2.88
CA LEU A 154 -8.32 1.42 -2.31
C LEU A 154 -8.23 0.82 -0.92
N HIS A 155 -9.04 1.22 0.05
CA HIS A 155 -9.29 0.44 1.26
C HIS A 155 -10.33 -0.65 0.95
N ILE A 156 -9.96 -1.91 1.15
CA ILE A 156 -10.84 -3.06 1.01
C ILE A 156 -11.25 -3.50 2.42
N ASP A 157 -12.40 -3.01 2.88
CA ASP A 157 -12.99 -3.51 4.12
C ASP A 157 -13.37 -5.00 3.94
N ARG A 158 -12.74 -5.89 4.73
CA ARG A 158 -13.03 -7.33 4.77
C ARG A 158 -14.49 -7.64 5.12
N ARG A 159 -15.20 -6.77 5.85
CA ARG A 159 -16.65 -6.95 6.12
C ARG A 159 -17.52 -6.77 4.87
N SER A 160 -17.03 -6.04 3.85
CA SER A 160 -17.73 -5.81 2.59
C SER A 160 -17.51 -6.87 1.51
N LEU A 161 -16.69 -7.91 1.78
CA LEU A 161 -16.42 -8.98 0.80
C LEU A 161 -17.71 -9.68 0.34
N ARG A 162 -18.71 -9.79 1.22
CA ARG A 162 -20.06 -10.28 0.86
C ARG A 162 -20.75 -9.36 -0.16
N PHE A 163 -20.67 -8.05 0.01
CA PHE A 163 -21.26 -7.07 -0.91
C PHE A 163 -20.53 -7.02 -2.26
N ARG A 164 -19.20 -7.18 -2.28
CA ARG A 164 -18.42 -7.19 -3.52
C ARG A 164 -18.51 -8.51 -4.27
N LEU A 165 -18.58 -9.64 -3.58
CA LEU A 165 -18.89 -10.93 -4.19
C LEU A 165 -20.31 -10.88 -4.79
N LEU A 166 -21.29 -10.33 -4.08
CA LEU A 166 -22.65 -10.15 -4.60
C LEU A 166 -22.70 -9.17 -5.78
N ALA A 167 -21.97 -8.05 -5.75
CA ALA A 167 -21.89 -7.12 -6.87
C ALA A 167 -21.14 -7.71 -8.08
N TRP A 168 -20.09 -8.50 -7.85
CA TRP A 168 -19.36 -9.23 -8.89
C TRP A 168 -20.21 -10.36 -9.49
N LEU A 169 -20.93 -11.13 -8.66
CA LEU A 169 -21.90 -12.14 -9.10
C LEU A 169 -23.09 -11.52 -9.85
N ALA A 170 -23.62 -10.38 -9.38
CA ALA A 170 -24.69 -9.65 -10.06
C ALA A 170 -24.23 -9.07 -11.41
N ARG A 171 -22.98 -8.60 -11.50
CA ARG A 171 -22.35 -8.14 -12.74
C ARG A 171 -22.08 -9.29 -13.71
N ILE A 172 -21.71 -10.47 -13.22
CA ILE A 172 -21.56 -11.69 -14.04
C ILE A 172 -22.92 -12.22 -14.48
N SER A 173 -23.95 -12.12 -13.64
CA SER A 173 -25.32 -12.51 -13.97
C SER A 173 -25.91 -11.69 -15.11
N HIS A 174 -25.53 -10.42 -15.24
CA HIS A 174 -26.06 -9.55 -16.30
C HIS A 174 -25.39 -9.79 -17.67
N GLU A 175 -24.15 -10.28 -17.69
CA GLU A 175 -23.39 -10.60 -18.90
C GLU A 175 -23.58 -12.06 -19.34
N GLY A 176 -23.68 -12.98 -18.38
CA GLY A 176 -23.84 -14.41 -18.61
C GLY A 176 -25.25 -14.80 -19.05
N ILE A 177 -26.28 -14.18 -18.48
CA ILE A 177 -27.68 -14.47 -18.87
C ILE A 177 -28.01 -13.85 -20.23
N LYS A 178 -27.46 -12.68 -20.58
CA LYS A 178 -27.65 -12.10 -21.93
C LYS A 178 -27.00 -12.93 -23.02
N LYS A 179 -25.75 -13.40 -22.82
CA LYS A 179 -25.11 -14.32 -23.78
C LYS A 179 -25.82 -15.67 -23.88
N ALA A 180 -26.31 -16.21 -22.77
CA ALA A 180 -27.07 -17.46 -22.77
C ALA A 180 -28.45 -17.30 -23.43
N ALA A 181 -29.13 -16.16 -23.24
CA ALA A 181 -30.40 -15.85 -23.89
C ALA A 181 -30.23 -15.54 -25.39
N GLU A 182 -29.18 -14.82 -25.78
CA GLU A 182 -28.84 -14.56 -27.20
C GLU A 182 -28.39 -15.82 -27.93
N SER A 183 -27.67 -16.74 -27.26
CA SER A 183 -27.33 -18.05 -27.83
C SER A 183 -28.53 -19.00 -27.88
N ALA A 184 -29.49 -18.88 -26.97
CA ALA A 184 -30.70 -19.72 -26.95
C ALA A 184 -31.78 -19.27 -27.95
N ILE A 185 -31.74 -18.01 -28.43
CA ILE A 185 -32.67 -17.51 -29.45
C ILE A 185 -32.25 -17.92 -30.89
N VAL A 186 -30.99 -18.33 -31.10
CA VAL A 186 -30.45 -18.70 -32.43
C VAL A 186 -30.40 -20.21 -32.70
N SER A 187 -30.69 -21.06 -31.72
CA SER A 187 -30.74 -22.52 -31.92
C SER A 187 -31.90 -23.18 -31.17
N GLY A 188 -33.13 -22.87 -31.60
CA GLY A 188 -34.33 -23.63 -31.19
C GLY A 188 -34.32 -25.05 -31.77
N PRO A 189 -34.61 -26.10 -30.97
CA PRO A 189 -34.75 -27.46 -31.48
C PRO A 189 -36.21 -27.71 -31.89
N TYR A 190 -36.60 -27.26 -33.07
CA TYR A 190 -37.76 -27.79 -33.77
C TYR A 190 -37.44 -27.93 -35.26
N THR A 191 -36.66 -28.96 -35.58
CA THR A 191 -36.65 -29.51 -36.93
C THR A 191 -37.82 -30.50 -37.01
N VAL A 192 -38.84 -30.15 -37.78
CA VAL A 192 -39.94 -31.05 -38.16
C VAL A 192 -39.32 -32.20 -38.95
N HIS A 193 -39.20 -33.38 -38.35
CA HIS A 193 -38.93 -34.61 -39.09
C HIS A 193 -40.22 -35.05 -39.80
N GLN A 194 -40.26 -34.88 -41.12
CA GLN A 194 -41.18 -35.62 -41.98
C GLN A 194 -40.86 -37.12 -41.88
N ALA A 195 -41.89 -37.92 -41.60
CA ALA A 195 -41.82 -39.38 -41.59
C ALA A 195 -41.61 -39.92 -43.02
N PRO A 196 -40.75 -40.94 -43.22
CA PRO A 196 -40.75 -41.71 -44.45
C PRO A 196 -41.89 -42.74 -44.41
N THR A 197 -42.90 -42.53 -45.26
CA THR A 197 -43.89 -43.56 -45.62
C THR A 197 -43.23 -44.56 -46.56
N ALA A 198 -42.89 -45.75 -46.06
CA ALA A 198 -42.51 -46.89 -46.87
C ALA A 198 -43.54 -48.02 -46.68
N ALA A 199 -44.07 -48.47 -47.81
CA ALA A 199 -45.07 -49.51 -47.95
C ALA A 199 -44.60 -50.87 -47.40
N ILE A 200 -45.53 -51.59 -46.77
CA ILE A 200 -45.43 -53.06 -46.62
C ILE A 200 -46.56 -53.68 -47.44
N GLN A 201 -46.13 -54.63 -48.25
CA GLN A 201 -46.89 -55.41 -49.23
C GLN A 201 -47.77 -56.47 -48.55
N ASN A 202 -48.81 -56.86 -49.29
CA ASN A 202 -49.78 -57.92 -49.04
C ASN A 202 -49.16 -59.32 -48.82
N GLY A 203 -49.93 -60.22 -48.21
CA GLY A 203 -49.84 -61.65 -48.54
C GLY A 203 -50.28 -62.63 -47.45
N THR A 204 -51.56 -63.01 -47.50
CA THR A 204 -52.23 -64.26 -47.01
C THR A 204 -52.02 -64.74 -45.58
#